data_AF-A0A1M5GL81-F1
#
_entry.id   AF-A0A1M5GL81-F1
#
_cell.length_a   1.000
_cell.length_b   1.000
_cell.length_c   1.000
_cell.angle_alpha   90.00
_cell.angle_beta   90.00
_cell.angle_gamma   90.00
#
_symmetry.space_group_name_H-M   'P 1'
#
loop_
_entity.id
_entity.type
_entity.pdbx_description
1 polymer ?
#
loop_
_entity_poly.entity_id
_entity_poly.type
_entity_poly.pdbx_seq_one_letter_code
_entity_poly.pdbx_strand_id
1 'polypeptide(L)'
;MPDQLYKLALSRRQFIQGSLACAALSGCSTMKQLPGQTSLPATETIKVNAPFAMPGITVPDFSQAIKFDIRDFGAVAQDKSANDSALRSAIAAANRAGAGTVIIPPGEWLCGPIHLRSNVNLHLTAGATLLFSENPNDYLPEVKTSWEGMECYNYSPLIYAYECSNVAISGTGTLRAKLDIWQDWYARPKAHMDAIASLYHMASKDIAVEERQMAYEGANLRPHFIQFNRCQHVLVEGIHIQDSPFWVLHPYMCRDVVLRHVSVSAHGHNNDGVDPEMTQNMLIEHCTFDQGDDAIAVKAGRNQDAWRLHTPCRNIVMRHCRIKRAHQLLAIGSELSGGIENIWVHDCHFDGGEAFTSDEHKYRGTGNIVFIKTNERRGGFVRNIIVERVNADTIGGGVLAIDTDVLYQWRTLVPTYERRLTAIENIQIADITVNNAAFISQISGQAELPVNGVQLSNLAVSALSGDAFLHEHVHNVRIE
;
A
#
# COMPACT_ATOMS: atom_id res chain seq x y z
N MET A 1 -42.66 41.04 -3.48
CA MET A 1 -43.75 41.07 -2.48
C MET A 1 -43.65 39.80 -1.67
N PRO A 2 -43.71 39.89 -0.33
CA PRO A 2 -43.25 38.88 0.62
C PRO A 2 -44.40 37.99 1.14
N ASP A 3 -44.04 36.98 1.95
CA ASP A 3 -44.81 36.24 2.98
C ASP A 3 -44.56 34.72 2.85
N GLN A 4 -44.28 33.91 3.88
CA GLN A 4 -44.52 34.06 5.32
C GLN A 4 -43.64 33.10 6.14
N LEU A 5 -43.37 33.54 7.38
CA LEU A 5 -42.73 32.83 8.49
C LEU A 5 -43.51 31.59 8.97
N TYR A 6 -42.80 30.57 9.48
CA TYR A 6 -43.18 29.91 10.74
C TYR A 6 -41.93 29.49 11.53
N LYS A 7 -41.69 30.21 12.64
CA LYS A 7 -40.93 29.75 13.80
C LYS A 7 -41.89 28.95 14.68
N LEU A 8 -41.48 27.79 15.20
CA LEU A 8 -42.11 27.20 16.37
C LEU A 8 -41.05 26.76 17.36
N ALA A 9 -41.21 27.29 18.56
CA ALA A 9 -40.29 27.26 19.68
C ALA A 9 -40.30 25.91 20.41
N LEU A 10 -39.11 25.45 20.80
CA LEU A 10 -38.94 24.42 21.81
C LEU A 10 -39.11 25.06 23.20
N SER A 11 -40.03 24.53 24.01
CA SER A 11 -40.10 24.87 25.44
C SER A 11 -39.87 23.63 26.30
N ARG A 12 -39.14 23.84 27.40
CA ARG A 12 -38.72 22.86 28.40
C ARG A 12 -39.81 22.64 29.46
N ARG A 13 -39.75 21.43 30.05
CA ARG A 13 -40.29 20.96 31.35
C ARG A 13 -41.65 20.24 31.28
N GLN A 14 -41.66 18.95 31.59
CA GLN A 14 -42.08 18.47 32.91
C GLN A 14 -41.70 16.99 33.13
N PHE A 15 -41.52 16.68 34.41
CA PHE A 15 -40.85 15.53 35.01
C PHE A 15 -41.93 14.74 35.79
N ILE A 16 -41.73 13.42 35.97
CA ILE A 16 -42.18 12.55 37.09
C ILE A 16 -43.37 11.57 36.92
N GLN A 17 -42.98 10.29 37.11
CA GLN A 17 -43.62 9.11 37.73
C GLN A 17 -44.63 8.23 36.97
N GLY A 18 -44.35 6.93 36.99
CA GLY A 18 -45.36 5.89 36.86
C GLY A 18 -44.87 4.46 36.63
N SER A 19 -44.18 3.88 37.61
CA SER A 19 -44.23 2.45 38.04
C SER A 19 -43.87 1.27 37.10
N LEU A 20 -42.89 0.51 37.60
CA LEU A 20 -42.59 -0.93 37.46
C LEU A 20 -43.67 -1.85 36.88
N ALA A 21 -43.25 -2.70 35.93
CA ALA A 21 -43.61 -4.11 35.90
C ALA A 21 -42.43 -4.93 35.37
N CYS A 22 -41.75 -5.64 36.29
CA CYS A 22 -40.79 -6.69 35.98
C CYS A 22 -41.54 -7.94 35.52
N ALA A 23 -41.24 -8.44 34.32
CA ALA A 23 -41.50 -9.81 33.95
C ALA A 23 -40.14 -10.50 33.76
N ALA A 24 -39.75 -11.30 34.75
CA ALA A 24 -38.58 -12.15 34.72
C ALA A 24 -38.85 -13.33 33.78
N LEU A 25 -38.11 -13.43 32.67
CA LEU A 25 -37.92 -14.68 31.95
C LEU A 25 -36.54 -15.23 32.34
N SER A 26 -36.59 -16.19 33.26
CA SER A 26 -35.49 -17.03 33.69
C SER A 26 -35.07 -17.96 32.55
N GLY A 27 -34.05 -17.56 31.80
CA GLY A 27 -33.28 -18.40 30.89
C GLY A 27 -31.81 -18.17 31.16
N CYS A 28 -31.32 -18.68 32.28
CA CYS A 28 -29.92 -18.57 32.70
C CYS A 28 -29.08 -19.53 31.84
N SER A 29 -28.69 -19.11 30.64
CA SER A 29 -27.51 -19.67 29.99
C SER A 29 -26.31 -19.09 30.73
N THR A 30 -25.60 -19.95 31.45
CA THR A 30 -24.30 -19.62 32.03
C THR A 30 -23.36 -19.23 30.90
N MET A 31 -23.25 -17.93 30.61
CA MET A 31 -22.06 -17.39 29.97
C MET A 31 -20.90 -17.74 30.89
N LYS A 32 -20.07 -18.70 30.47
CA LYS A 32 -18.75 -18.88 31.05
C LYS A 32 -18.02 -17.56 30.87
N GLN A 33 -17.97 -16.75 31.93
CA GLN A 33 -16.92 -15.74 32.06
C GLN A 33 -15.60 -16.51 32.04
N LEU A 34 -14.90 -16.44 30.91
CA LEU A 34 -13.52 -16.90 30.82
C LEU A 34 -12.71 -16.00 31.77
N PRO A 35 -12.09 -16.55 32.83
CA PRO A 35 -11.09 -15.81 33.56
C PRO A 35 -9.80 -15.88 32.75
N GLY A 36 -9.33 -14.76 32.21
CA GLY A 36 -8.06 -14.71 31.50
C GLY A 36 -7.63 -13.27 31.34
N GLN A 37 -6.47 -12.93 31.90
CA GLN A 37 -5.86 -11.61 31.81
C GLN A 37 -5.89 -11.08 30.38
N THR A 38 -6.34 -9.84 30.19
CA THR A 38 -6.14 -9.10 28.94
C THR A 38 -4.64 -8.84 28.79
N SER A 39 -3.93 -9.75 28.13
CA SER A 39 -2.53 -9.56 27.77
C SER A 39 -2.44 -9.08 26.33
N LEU A 40 -1.68 -8.03 26.10
CA LEU A 40 -1.22 -7.66 24.75
C LEU A 40 -0.48 -8.84 24.12
N PRO A 41 -0.44 -8.94 22.77
CA PRO A 41 0.37 -9.97 22.14
C PRO A 41 1.84 -9.77 22.56
N ALA A 42 2.57 -10.89 22.64
CA ALA A 42 4.02 -10.81 22.77
C ALA A 42 4.60 -10.09 21.55
N THR A 43 5.83 -9.61 21.63
CA THR A 43 6.50 -8.98 20.50
C THR A 43 7.89 -9.55 20.30
N GLU A 44 8.31 -9.58 19.04
CA GLU A 44 9.67 -9.92 18.62
C GLU A 44 10.32 -8.68 18.00
N THR A 45 11.61 -8.47 18.26
CA THR A 45 12.39 -7.44 17.58
C THR A 45 13.33 -8.08 16.57
N ILE A 46 13.09 -7.77 15.30
CA ILE A 46 13.90 -8.20 14.17
C ILE A 46 15.03 -7.20 13.96
N LYS A 47 16.27 -7.69 13.99
CA LYS A 47 17.46 -6.89 13.67
C LYS A 47 17.85 -7.12 12.21
N VAL A 48 18.01 -6.04 11.47
CA VAL A 48 18.48 -6.07 10.09
C VAL A 48 19.82 -5.34 10.03
N ASN A 49 20.86 -6.07 9.61
CA ASN A 49 22.20 -5.50 9.44
C ASN A 49 22.27 -4.81 8.07
N ALA A 50 21.83 -3.56 8.00
CA ALA A 50 21.84 -2.75 6.78
C ALA A 50 23.13 -1.88 6.68
N PRO A 51 23.49 -1.41 5.47
CA PRO A 51 24.58 -0.44 5.26
C PRO A 51 24.28 0.98 5.80
N PHE A 52 23.18 1.15 6.53
CA PHE A 52 22.78 2.37 7.21
C PHE A 52 22.22 2.05 8.60
N ALA A 53 22.04 3.06 9.44
CA ALA A 53 21.46 2.89 10.76
C ALA A 53 19.99 2.42 10.65
N MET A 54 19.77 1.14 10.93
CA MET A 54 18.47 0.48 10.88
C MET A 54 17.96 0.20 12.30
N PRO A 55 16.85 0.83 12.73
CA PRO A 55 16.21 0.46 13.99
C PRO A 55 15.76 -1.00 13.98
N GLY A 56 15.70 -1.62 15.16
CA GLY A 56 15.06 -2.93 15.29
C GLY A 56 13.58 -2.83 14.95
N ILE A 57 13.08 -3.74 14.11
CA ILE A 57 11.69 -3.77 13.67
C ILE A 57 10.89 -4.63 14.64
N THR A 58 9.91 -4.05 15.31
CA THR A 58 9.06 -4.80 16.24
C THR A 58 7.86 -5.41 15.51
N VAL A 59 7.61 -6.71 15.70
CA VAL A 59 6.44 -7.43 15.16
C VAL A 59 5.65 -8.11 16.28
N PRO A 60 4.33 -8.25 16.12
CA PRO A 60 3.51 -8.96 17.10
C PRO A 60 3.62 -10.49 16.94
N ASP A 61 3.69 -11.20 18.06
CA ASP A 61 3.59 -12.65 18.15
C ASP A 61 2.22 -13.05 18.72
N PHE A 62 1.44 -13.74 17.88
CA PHE A 62 0.11 -14.24 18.20
C PHE A 62 0.08 -15.75 18.52
N SER A 63 1.24 -16.40 18.68
CA SER A 63 1.34 -17.85 18.92
C SER A 63 0.55 -18.34 20.14
N GLN A 64 0.42 -17.48 21.17
CA GLN A 64 -0.33 -17.75 22.40
C GLN A 64 -1.72 -17.09 22.44
N ALA A 65 -2.15 -16.41 21.37
CA ALA A 65 -3.41 -15.68 21.36
C ALA A 65 -4.63 -16.62 21.27
N ILE A 66 -5.75 -16.17 21.83
CA ILE A 66 -7.03 -16.89 21.74
C ILE A 66 -7.49 -16.90 20.27
N LYS A 67 -7.98 -18.06 19.81
CA LYS A 67 -8.45 -18.26 18.44
C LYS A 67 -9.97 -18.07 18.35
N PHE A 68 -10.41 -17.35 17.33
CA PHE A 68 -11.81 -17.03 17.07
C PHE A 68 -12.16 -17.45 15.64
N ASP A 69 -12.76 -18.63 15.50
CA ASP A 69 -13.18 -19.15 14.18
C ASP A 69 -14.45 -18.46 13.70
N ILE A 70 -14.45 -17.91 12.49
CA ILE A 70 -15.61 -17.17 11.97
C ILE A 70 -16.90 -17.99 11.91
N ARG A 71 -16.82 -19.33 11.86
CA ARG A 71 -17.99 -20.21 11.90
C ARG A 71 -18.72 -20.15 13.23
N ASP A 72 -18.00 -19.96 14.33
CA ASP A 72 -18.58 -19.76 15.66
C ASP A 72 -19.34 -18.43 15.77
N PHE A 73 -19.13 -17.52 14.82
CA PHE A 73 -19.82 -16.24 14.68
C PHE A 73 -20.87 -16.24 13.56
N GLY A 74 -21.19 -17.41 13.00
CA GLY A 74 -22.27 -17.57 12.01
C GLY A 74 -21.85 -17.35 10.56
N ALA A 75 -20.56 -17.44 10.22
CA ALA A 75 -20.12 -17.41 8.83
C ALA A 75 -20.70 -18.59 8.03
N VAL A 76 -21.16 -18.30 6.82
CA VAL A 76 -21.75 -19.28 5.88
C VAL A 76 -21.15 -19.04 4.50
N ALA A 77 -20.66 -20.11 3.87
CA ALA A 77 -20.08 -20.03 2.53
C ALA A 77 -21.06 -19.38 1.55
N GLN A 78 -20.56 -18.49 0.69
CA GLN A 78 -21.33 -17.71 -0.30
C GLN A 78 -22.40 -16.74 0.26
N ASP A 79 -22.65 -16.68 1.57
CA ASP A 79 -23.52 -15.67 2.17
C ASP A 79 -22.69 -14.47 2.66
N LYS A 80 -22.62 -13.45 1.81
CA LYS A 80 -21.86 -12.23 2.10
C LYS A 80 -22.29 -11.56 3.41
N SER A 81 -23.60 -11.42 3.64
CA SER A 81 -24.11 -10.69 4.79
C SER A 81 -23.76 -11.41 6.09
N ALA A 82 -23.91 -12.74 6.11
CA ALA A 82 -23.52 -13.57 7.24
C ALA A 82 -22.00 -13.46 7.51
N ASN A 83 -21.17 -13.52 6.46
CA ASN A 83 -19.72 -13.42 6.58
C ASN A 83 -19.25 -12.04 7.07
N ASP A 84 -19.84 -10.95 6.57
CA ASP A 84 -19.54 -9.59 7.03
C ASP A 84 -19.85 -9.41 8.52
N SER A 85 -20.97 -9.99 8.98
CA SER A 85 -21.35 -9.99 10.39
C SER A 85 -20.40 -10.84 11.25
N ALA A 86 -20.06 -12.04 10.77
CA ALA A 86 -19.19 -12.98 11.46
C ALA A 86 -17.76 -12.44 11.61
N LEU A 87 -17.17 -11.92 10.53
CA LEU A 87 -15.83 -11.30 10.52
C LEU A 87 -15.76 -10.13 11.51
N ARG A 88 -16.72 -9.21 11.45
CA ARG A 88 -16.79 -8.06 12.37
C ARG A 88 -16.91 -8.50 13.83
N SER A 89 -17.72 -9.52 14.09
CA SER A 89 -17.94 -10.04 15.44
C SER A 89 -16.71 -10.78 15.98
N ALA A 90 -16.05 -11.58 15.15
CA ALA A 90 -14.82 -12.28 15.50
C ALA A 90 -13.66 -11.31 15.77
N ILE A 91 -13.47 -10.30 14.91
CA ILE A 91 -12.46 -9.24 15.11
C ILE A 91 -12.72 -8.47 16.40
N ALA A 92 -13.99 -8.11 16.66
CA ALA A 92 -14.35 -7.42 17.89
C ALA A 92 -14.13 -8.30 19.14
N ALA A 93 -14.38 -9.61 19.05
CA ALA A 93 -14.11 -10.56 20.14
C ALA A 93 -12.61 -10.72 20.39
N ALA A 94 -11.81 -10.88 19.32
CA ALA A 94 -10.35 -10.96 19.37
C ALA A 94 -9.73 -9.71 20.02
N ASN A 95 -10.17 -8.52 19.60
CA ASN A 95 -9.71 -7.27 20.18
C ASN A 95 -10.12 -7.12 21.66
N ARG A 96 -11.37 -7.48 22.03
CA ARG A 96 -11.82 -7.44 23.44
C ARG A 96 -11.06 -8.40 24.35
N ALA A 97 -10.50 -9.48 23.81
CA ALA A 97 -9.67 -10.41 24.57
C ALA A 97 -8.26 -9.86 24.87
N GLY A 98 -7.90 -8.67 24.37
CA GLY A 98 -6.58 -8.06 24.53
C GLY A 98 -5.57 -8.49 23.46
N ALA A 99 -5.64 -9.74 23.02
CA ALA A 99 -4.97 -10.28 21.84
C ALA A 99 -5.75 -11.47 21.27
N GLY A 100 -5.95 -11.54 19.96
CA GLY A 100 -6.67 -12.66 19.36
C GLY A 100 -6.32 -12.94 17.91
N THR A 101 -6.48 -14.19 17.50
CA THR A 101 -6.37 -14.64 16.12
C THR A 101 -7.74 -14.99 15.58
N VAL A 102 -8.21 -14.25 14.59
CA VAL A 102 -9.42 -14.57 13.83
C VAL A 102 -9.06 -15.62 12.78
N ILE A 103 -9.66 -16.80 12.87
CA ILE A 103 -9.38 -17.93 11.98
C ILE A 103 -10.37 -17.90 10.81
N ILE A 104 -9.84 -17.84 9.59
CA ILE A 104 -10.57 -18.14 8.36
C ILE A 104 -10.29 -19.61 8.02
N PRO A 105 -11.29 -20.50 8.17
CA PRO A 105 -11.13 -21.92 7.89
C PRO A 105 -11.15 -22.21 6.38
N PRO A 106 -10.74 -23.42 5.95
CA PRO A 106 -10.79 -23.82 4.55
C PRO A 106 -12.18 -23.63 3.93
N GLY A 107 -12.22 -23.17 2.69
CA GLY A 107 -13.45 -22.79 1.99
C GLY A 107 -13.38 -21.38 1.41
N GLU A 108 -14.39 -21.01 0.61
CA GLU A 108 -14.50 -19.68 0.01
C GLU A 108 -15.57 -18.85 0.73
N TRP A 109 -15.18 -17.67 1.19
CA TRP A 109 -15.96 -16.79 2.04
C TRP A 109 -16.12 -15.43 1.34
N LEU A 110 -17.27 -15.22 0.70
CA LEU A 110 -17.63 -13.93 0.10
C LEU A 110 -17.82 -12.88 1.20
N CYS A 111 -17.18 -11.72 1.10
CA CYS A 111 -17.28 -10.62 2.06
C CYS A 111 -17.15 -9.24 1.38
N GLY A 112 -17.55 -8.19 2.10
CA GLY A 112 -17.19 -6.80 1.84
C GLY A 112 -15.85 -6.43 2.51
N PRO A 113 -15.66 -5.16 2.90
CA PRO A 113 -14.41 -4.72 3.53
C PRO A 113 -14.22 -5.31 4.94
N ILE A 114 -12.98 -5.57 5.30
CA ILE A 114 -12.56 -6.01 6.63
C ILE A 114 -11.83 -4.86 7.32
N HIS A 115 -12.39 -4.38 8.43
CA HIS A 115 -11.73 -3.37 9.28
C HIS A 115 -11.07 -4.05 10.48
N LEU A 116 -9.74 -4.12 10.46
CA LEU A 116 -8.93 -4.69 11.54
C LEU A 116 -8.89 -3.73 12.74
N ARG A 117 -8.46 -4.26 13.87
CA ARG A 117 -8.26 -3.52 15.13
C ARG A 117 -6.90 -3.87 15.70
N SER A 118 -6.40 -3.04 16.62
CA SER A 118 -5.19 -3.35 17.37
C SER A 118 -5.25 -4.73 18.03
N ASN A 119 -4.11 -5.41 18.10
CA ASN A 119 -3.95 -6.73 18.71
C ASN A 119 -4.80 -7.82 18.07
N VAL A 120 -4.99 -7.77 16.74
CA VAL A 120 -5.72 -8.79 15.98
C VAL A 120 -4.84 -9.35 14.88
N ASN A 121 -4.80 -10.68 14.79
CA ASN A 121 -4.27 -11.42 13.65
C ASN A 121 -5.42 -12.00 12.83
N LEU A 122 -5.53 -11.66 11.55
CA LEU A 122 -6.40 -12.32 10.59
C LEU A 122 -5.64 -13.50 9.95
N HIS A 123 -5.97 -14.72 10.35
CA HIS A 123 -5.23 -15.91 9.95
C HIS A 123 -6.02 -16.75 8.94
N LEU A 124 -5.51 -16.83 7.71
CA LEU A 124 -6.08 -17.63 6.63
C LEU A 124 -5.46 -19.02 6.61
N THR A 125 -6.24 -20.03 7.02
CA THR A 125 -5.81 -21.43 6.99
C THR A 125 -5.55 -21.88 5.55
N ALA A 126 -4.66 -22.86 5.35
CA ALA A 126 -4.48 -23.49 4.04
C ALA A 126 -5.82 -23.92 3.41
N GLY A 127 -6.05 -23.50 2.16
CA GLY A 127 -7.32 -23.76 1.45
C GLY A 127 -8.47 -22.81 1.79
N ALA A 128 -8.24 -21.79 2.62
CA ALA A 128 -9.18 -20.69 2.82
C ALA A 128 -9.03 -19.64 1.71
N THR A 129 -10.16 -19.10 1.23
CA THR A 129 -10.21 -17.95 0.33
C THR A 129 -11.18 -16.91 0.89
N LEU A 130 -10.71 -15.70 1.17
CA LEU A 130 -11.60 -14.53 1.32
C LEU A 130 -11.81 -13.91 -0.06
N LEU A 131 -13.06 -13.91 -0.53
CA LEU A 131 -13.45 -13.34 -1.82
C LEU A 131 -14.14 -12.00 -1.60
N PHE A 132 -13.50 -10.91 -2.01
CA PHE A 132 -14.03 -9.56 -1.82
C PHE A 132 -15.02 -9.17 -2.92
N SER A 133 -16.14 -8.59 -2.52
CA SER A 133 -17.19 -8.03 -3.39
C SER A 133 -16.64 -6.98 -4.34
N GLU A 134 -17.22 -6.84 -5.52
CA GLU A 134 -16.93 -5.74 -6.45
C GLU A 134 -17.94 -4.60 -6.38
N ASN A 135 -19.00 -4.74 -5.59
CA ASN A 135 -20.02 -3.69 -5.45
C ASN A 135 -19.48 -2.52 -4.61
N PRO A 136 -19.31 -1.32 -5.18
CA PRO A 136 -18.71 -0.18 -4.48
C PRO A 136 -19.47 0.25 -3.22
N ASN A 137 -20.79 0.01 -3.18
CA ASN A 137 -21.62 0.35 -2.01
C ASN A 137 -21.27 -0.47 -0.77
N ASP A 138 -20.63 -1.64 -0.92
CA ASP A 138 -20.15 -2.43 0.22
C ASP A 138 -18.97 -1.73 0.94
N TYR A 139 -18.29 -0.80 0.27
CA TYR A 139 -17.12 -0.09 0.75
C TYR A 139 -17.44 1.32 1.28
N LEU A 140 -18.72 1.60 1.50
CA LEU A 140 -19.23 2.80 2.15
C LEU A 140 -19.68 2.49 3.60
N PRO A 141 -19.68 3.48 4.52
CA PRO A 141 -19.27 4.87 4.33
C PRO A 141 -17.75 5.01 4.07
N GLU A 142 -17.37 6.13 3.47
CA GLU A 142 -16.00 6.45 3.17
C GLU A 142 -15.08 6.51 4.41
N VAL A 143 -13.81 6.21 4.20
CA VAL A 143 -12.77 6.22 5.24
C VAL A 143 -11.60 7.11 4.84
N LYS A 144 -10.85 7.58 5.84
CA LYS A 144 -9.64 8.37 5.62
C LYS A 144 -8.55 7.51 4.95
N THR A 145 -8.13 7.91 3.76
CA THR A 145 -7.14 7.18 2.96
C THR A 145 -6.24 8.17 2.21
N SER A 146 -5.32 7.66 1.39
CA SER A 146 -4.46 8.42 0.48
C SER A 146 -4.64 7.85 -0.92
N TRP A 147 -4.91 8.68 -1.93
CA TRP A 147 -5.07 8.21 -3.31
C TRP A 147 -4.07 8.93 -4.24
N GLU A 148 -3.20 8.17 -4.91
CA GLU A 148 -2.04 8.67 -5.68
C GLU A 148 -1.23 9.77 -4.95
N GLY A 149 -1.05 9.58 -3.63
CA GLY A 149 -0.23 10.42 -2.76
C GLY A 149 -0.91 11.67 -2.20
N MET A 150 -2.24 11.73 -2.19
CA MET A 150 -3.03 12.84 -1.62
C MET A 150 -4.05 12.31 -0.62
N GLU A 151 -4.07 12.84 0.61
CA GLU A 151 -5.06 12.43 1.62
C GLU A 151 -6.48 12.84 1.22
N CYS A 152 -7.44 11.92 1.41
CA CYS A 152 -8.87 12.13 1.16
C CYS A 152 -9.75 11.20 1.99
N TYR A 153 -11.06 11.36 1.86
CA TYR A 153 -12.04 10.33 2.22
C TYR A 153 -12.55 9.65 0.95
N ASN A 154 -12.44 8.33 0.89
CA ASN A 154 -12.85 7.53 -0.27
C ASN A 154 -13.38 6.15 0.18
N TYR A 155 -13.81 5.31 -0.76
CA TYR A 155 -14.18 3.91 -0.51
C TYR A 155 -13.15 3.20 0.38
N SER A 156 -13.64 2.40 1.33
CA SER A 156 -12.79 1.57 2.18
C SER A 156 -11.86 0.70 1.34
N PRO A 157 -10.57 0.61 1.71
CA PRO A 157 -9.72 -0.50 1.29
C PRO A 157 -10.38 -1.85 1.65
N LEU A 158 -10.08 -2.90 0.89
CA LEU A 158 -10.67 -4.23 1.08
C LEU A 158 -10.30 -4.81 2.44
N ILE A 159 -9.07 -4.61 2.89
CA ILE A 159 -8.63 -4.80 4.26
C ILE A 159 -8.03 -3.48 4.75
N TYR A 160 -8.58 -2.95 5.83
CA TYR A 160 -8.23 -1.62 6.34
C TYR A 160 -7.90 -1.67 7.83
N ALA A 161 -6.83 -0.98 8.21
CA ALA A 161 -6.52 -0.68 9.61
C ALA A 161 -6.10 0.78 9.72
N TYR A 162 -6.71 1.52 10.63
CA TYR A 162 -6.41 2.94 10.89
C TYR A 162 -5.98 3.11 12.34
N GLU A 163 -4.82 3.72 12.56
CA GLU A 163 -4.26 4.01 13.90
C GLU A 163 -4.24 2.77 14.82
N CYS A 164 -3.92 1.61 14.25
CA CYS A 164 -3.84 0.35 14.97
C CYS A 164 -2.41 -0.02 15.37
N SER A 165 -2.26 -0.80 16.43
CA SER A 165 -0.98 -1.38 16.85
C SER A 165 -1.06 -2.89 16.95
N ASN A 166 0.03 -3.60 16.65
CA ASN A 166 0.11 -5.06 16.72
C ASN A 166 -0.97 -5.72 15.84
N VAL A 167 -0.87 -5.52 14.53
CA VAL A 167 -1.83 -6.06 13.56
C VAL A 167 -1.13 -7.07 12.68
N ALA A 168 -1.77 -8.22 12.46
CA ALA A 168 -1.23 -9.24 11.57
C ALA A 168 -2.25 -9.75 10.55
N ILE A 169 -1.75 -10.13 9.37
CA ILE A 169 -2.45 -10.99 8.41
C ILE A 169 -1.51 -12.16 8.14
N SER A 170 -1.94 -13.38 8.44
CA SER A 170 -1.06 -14.55 8.41
C SER A 170 -1.71 -15.79 7.80
N GLY A 171 -0.91 -16.84 7.60
CA GLY A 171 -1.37 -18.14 7.14
C GLY A 171 -0.98 -18.41 5.69
N THR A 172 -1.62 -19.37 5.05
CA THR A 172 -1.30 -19.81 3.67
C THR A 172 -2.54 -19.92 2.79
N GLY A 173 -3.62 -19.25 3.19
CA GLY A 173 -4.81 -19.07 2.35
C GLY A 173 -4.69 -17.87 1.42
N THR A 174 -5.79 -17.60 0.70
CA THR A 174 -5.84 -16.64 -0.39
C THR A 174 -6.78 -15.47 -0.07
N LEU A 175 -6.32 -14.27 -0.37
CA LEU A 175 -7.15 -13.07 -0.51
C LEU A 175 -7.39 -12.84 -2.00
N ARG A 176 -8.65 -12.70 -2.43
CA ARG A 176 -8.99 -12.49 -3.84
C ARG A 176 -10.06 -11.43 -4.04
N ALA A 177 -9.87 -10.51 -4.97
CA ALA A 177 -10.88 -9.51 -5.33
C ALA A 177 -11.68 -9.93 -6.58
N LYS A 178 -13.01 -9.76 -6.56
CA LYS A 178 -13.77 -9.70 -7.82
C LYS A 178 -13.50 -8.35 -8.50
N LEU A 179 -13.36 -8.33 -9.82
CA LEU A 179 -12.83 -7.19 -10.55
C LEU A 179 -13.78 -6.54 -11.57
N ASP A 180 -14.95 -7.08 -11.88
CA ASP A 180 -15.72 -6.68 -13.06
C ASP A 180 -16.04 -5.17 -13.01
N ILE A 181 -16.55 -4.67 -11.88
CA ILE A 181 -16.84 -3.23 -11.70
C ILE A 181 -15.56 -2.39 -11.61
N TRP A 182 -14.50 -2.91 -10.98
CA TRP A 182 -13.24 -2.16 -10.83
C TRP A 182 -12.50 -2.02 -12.16
N GLN A 183 -12.63 -2.99 -13.06
CA GLN A 183 -12.10 -2.94 -14.42
C GLN A 183 -12.80 -1.87 -15.26
N ASP A 184 -14.11 -1.70 -15.11
CA ASP A 184 -14.83 -0.59 -15.76
C ASP A 184 -14.26 0.78 -15.33
N TRP A 185 -13.75 0.88 -14.09
CA TRP A 185 -13.14 2.09 -13.54
C TRP A 185 -11.67 2.29 -13.94
N TYR A 186 -11.11 1.43 -14.80
CA TYR A 186 -9.81 1.68 -15.43
C TYR A 186 -9.91 2.80 -16.47
N ALA A 187 -11.10 2.94 -17.08
CA ALA A 187 -11.37 4.03 -17.99
C ALA A 187 -11.29 5.38 -17.27
N ARG A 188 -10.93 6.42 -18.04
CA ARG A 188 -10.70 7.77 -17.52
C ARG A 188 -11.68 8.76 -18.13
N PRO A 189 -13.00 8.59 -17.91
CA PRO A 189 -13.99 9.52 -18.42
C PRO A 189 -13.82 10.90 -17.78
N LYS A 190 -14.40 11.92 -18.40
CA LYS A 190 -14.29 13.30 -17.92
C LYS A 190 -14.65 13.48 -16.43
N ALA A 191 -15.71 12.81 -15.95
CA ALA A 191 -16.11 12.90 -14.54
C ALA A 191 -15.01 12.43 -13.57
N HIS A 192 -14.35 11.31 -13.88
CA HIS A 192 -13.22 10.81 -13.11
C HIS A 192 -12.03 11.79 -13.17
N MET A 193 -11.73 12.30 -14.38
CA MET A 193 -10.64 13.27 -14.58
C MET A 193 -10.87 14.58 -13.81
N ASP A 194 -12.12 15.05 -13.76
CA ASP A 194 -12.50 16.22 -12.98
C ASP A 194 -12.40 15.95 -11.46
N ALA A 195 -12.73 14.73 -11.01
CA ALA A 195 -12.59 14.32 -9.60
C ALA A 195 -11.13 14.30 -9.14
N ILE A 196 -10.21 13.68 -9.91
CA ILE A 196 -8.78 13.66 -9.55
C ILE A 196 -8.16 15.07 -9.61
N ALA A 197 -8.62 15.94 -10.52
CA ALA A 197 -8.22 17.34 -10.57
C ALA A 197 -8.72 18.12 -9.35
N SER A 198 -9.98 17.88 -8.94
CA SER A 198 -10.56 18.48 -7.72
C SER A 198 -9.76 18.09 -6.47
N LEU A 199 -9.46 16.79 -6.30
CA LEU A 199 -8.63 16.31 -5.19
C LEU A 199 -7.25 16.98 -5.20
N TYR A 200 -6.61 17.06 -6.36
CA TYR A 200 -5.33 17.77 -6.50
C TYR A 200 -5.41 19.22 -6.07
N HIS A 201 -6.45 19.95 -6.48
CA HIS A 201 -6.64 21.34 -6.09
C HIS A 201 -6.88 21.50 -4.58
N MET A 202 -7.71 20.64 -3.98
CA MET A 202 -7.98 20.65 -2.55
C MET A 202 -6.71 20.36 -1.74
N ALA A 203 -5.98 19.31 -2.12
CA ALA A 203 -4.73 18.91 -1.49
C ALA A 203 -3.64 19.99 -1.63
N SER A 204 -3.53 20.63 -2.80
CA SER A 204 -2.54 21.67 -3.07
C SER A 204 -2.82 23.00 -2.36
N LYS A 205 -4.08 23.24 -1.96
CA LYS A 205 -4.53 24.48 -1.31
C LYS A 205 -4.80 24.31 0.18
N ASP A 206 -4.37 23.19 0.76
CA ASP A 206 -4.54 22.89 2.18
C ASP A 206 -6.02 22.93 2.65
N ILE A 207 -6.94 22.51 1.78
CA ILE A 207 -8.32 22.24 2.21
C ILE A 207 -8.31 21.07 3.18
N ALA A 208 -9.06 21.15 4.28
CA ALA A 208 -9.10 20.11 5.31
C ALA A 208 -9.41 18.73 4.71
N VAL A 209 -8.78 17.67 5.22
CA VAL A 209 -8.92 16.31 4.64
C VAL A 209 -10.37 15.83 4.72
N GLU A 210 -11.08 16.21 5.77
CA GLU A 210 -12.48 15.90 6.04
C GLU A 210 -13.44 16.52 4.99
N GLU A 211 -13.00 17.52 4.24
CA GLU A 211 -13.78 18.13 3.15
C GLU A 211 -13.51 17.46 1.79
N ARG A 212 -12.50 16.57 1.70
CA ARG A 212 -12.07 15.91 0.46
C ARG A 212 -12.82 14.60 0.25
N GLN A 213 -14.13 14.70 0.04
CA GLN A 213 -15.03 13.56 -0.12
C GLN A 213 -15.03 13.05 -1.56
N MET A 214 -14.43 11.89 -1.80
CA MET A 214 -14.16 11.37 -3.16
C MET A 214 -14.98 10.13 -3.53
N ALA A 215 -15.76 9.58 -2.60
CA ALA A 215 -16.67 8.47 -2.86
C ALA A 215 -18.05 8.97 -3.32
N TYR A 216 -18.12 9.51 -4.54
CA TYR A 216 -19.37 9.94 -5.17
C TYR A 216 -19.48 9.45 -6.61
N GLU A 217 -20.70 9.49 -7.16
CA GLU A 217 -21.00 9.00 -8.50
C GLU A 217 -20.11 9.67 -9.56
N GLY A 218 -19.42 8.86 -10.36
CA GLY A 218 -18.53 9.30 -11.44
C GLY A 218 -17.11 9.66 -11.00
N ALA A 219 -16.83 9.82 -9.70
CA ALA A 219 -15.46 9.99 -9.22
C ALA A 219 -14.62 8.73 -9.47
N ASN A 220 -15.17 7.56 -9.11
CA ASN A 220 -14.62 6.24 -9.44
C ASN A 220 -13.14 6.06 -9.05
N LEU A 221 -12.69 6.66 -7.94
CA LEU A 221 -11.35 6.42 -7.38
C LEU A 221 -11.34 5.03 -6.73
N ARG A 222 -10.72 4.05 -7.39
CA ARG A 222 -10.67 2.64 -6.96
C ARG A 222 -10.02 2.51 -5.55
N PRO A 223 -10.53 1.63 -4.68
CA PRO A 223 -9.95 1.38 -3.35
C PRO A 223 -8.69 0.51 -3.43
N HIS A 224 -7.80 0.65 -2.44
CA HIS A 224 -6.64 -0.21 -2.24
C HIS A 224 -7.09 -1.63 -1.83
N PHE A 225 -6.27 -2.65 -2.07
CA PHE A 225 -6.57 -3.96 -1.50
C PHE A 225 -6.32 -3.94 0.02
N ILE A 226 -5.08 -3.84 0.46
CA ILE A 226 -4.71 -3.81 1.88
C ILE A 226 -4.08 -2.45 2.18
N GLN A 227 -4.67 -1.71 3.10
CA GLN A 227 -4.08 -0.47 3.60
C GLN A 227 -3.98 -0.48 5.12
N PHE A 228 -2.74 -0.37 5.59
CA PHE A 228 -2.44 -0.01 6.98
C PHE A 228 -2.15 1.49 6.99
N ASN A 229 -2.98 2.27 7.66
CA ASN A 229 -2.85 3.72 7.74
C ASN A 229 -2.49 4.12 9.17
N ARG A 230 -1.33 4.76 9.36
CA ARG A 230 -0.81 5.17 10.68
C ARG A 230 -0.71 4.03 11.70
N CYS A 231 -0.40 2.82 11.23
CA CYS A 231 -0.28 1.65 12.08
C CYS A 231 1.14 1.45 12.60
N GLN A 232 1.29 0.66 13.67
CA GLN A 232 2.58 0.29 14.22
C GLN A 232 2.66 -1.21 14.57
N HIS A 233 3.81 -1.84 14.34
CA HIS A 233 4.04 -3.28 14.51
C HIS A 233 3.08 -4.09 13.63
N VAL A 234 3.34 -4.07 12.33
CA VAL A 234 2.52 -4.73 11.31
C VAL A 234 3.26 -5.97 10.80
N LEU A 235 2.57 -7.11 10.76
CA LEU A 235 3.08 -8.35 10.18
C LEU A 235 2.13 -8.85 9.08
N VAL A 236 2.65 -9.07 7.88
CA VAL A 236 1.94 -9.78 6.81
C VAL A 236 2.80 -10.97 6.40
N GLU A 237 2.27 -12.18 6.59
CA GLU A 237 3.07 -13.40 6.47
C GLU A 237 2.36 -14.56 5.76
N GLY A 238 3.02 -15.13 4.76
CA GLY A 238 2.67 -16.43 4.16
C GLY A 238 1.49 -16.44 3.17
N ILE A 239 0.63 -15.42 3.22
CA ILE A 239 -0.62 -15.38 2.44
C ILE A 239 -0.38 -15.26 0.93
N HIS A 240 -1.42 -15.63 0.17
CA HIS A 240 -1.51 -15.40 -1.27
C HIS A 240 -2.51 -14.28 -1.55
N ILE A 241 -2.14 -13.32 -2.40
CA ILE A 241 -3.02 -12.24 -2.86
C ILE A 241 -3.21 -12.38 -4.36
N GLN A 242 -4.47 -12.41 -4.80
CA GLN A 242 -4.87 -12.54 -6.19
C GLN A 242 -5.77 -11.36 -6.57
N ASP A 243 -5.44 -10.73 -7.67
CA ASP A 243 -6.14 -9.56 -8.20
C ASP A 243 -6.12 -8.35 -7.26
N SER A 244 -6.38 -7.15 -7.78
CA SER A 244 -6.53 -5.96 -6.95
C SER A 244 -7.26 -4.84 -7.71
N PRO A 245 -8.19 -4.11 -7.07
CA PRO A 245 -8.82 -2.95 -7.70
C PRO A 245 -7.80 -1.83 -8.00
N PHE A 246 -6.78 -1.65 -7.17
CA PHE A 246 -5.75 -0.60 -7.25
C PHE A 246 -4.42 -1.11 -6.64
N TRP A 247 -3.67 -0.30 -5.89
CA TRP A 247 -2.47 -0.74 -5.16
C TRP A 247 -2.78 -1.91 -4.20
N VAL A 248 -1.89 -2.90 -4.17
CA VAL A 248 -2.12 -4.16 -3.44
C VAL A 248 -1.84 -4.02 -1.96
N LEU A 249 -0.60 -3.71 -1.57
CA LEU A 249 -0.18 -3.58 -0.17
C LEU A 249 0.32 -2.16 0.08
N HIS A 250 -0.48 -1.32 0.75
CA HIS A 250 -0.17 0.09 1.00
C HIS A 250 -0.02 0.38 2.51
N PRO A 251 1.17 0.13 3.09
CA PRO A 251 1.51 0.69 4.40
C PRO A 251 1.76 2.19 4.25
N TYR A 252 0.80 2.99 4.72
CA TYR A 252 0.79 4.43 4.67
C TYR A 252 1.06 5.02 6.07
N MET A 253 2.13 5.79 6.21
CA MET A 253 2.59 6.38 7.48
C MET A 253 2.75 5.35 8.61
N CYS A 254 3.16 4.13 8.27
CA CYS A 254 3.34 3.06 9.24
C CYS A 254 4.74 3.07 9.87
N ARG A 255 4.87 2.43 11.04
CA ARG A 255 6.15 2.16 11.68
C ARG A 255 6.30 0.69 12.02
N ASP A 256 7.49 0.15 11.75
CA ASP A 256 7.85 -1.23 12.02
C ASP A 256 6.91 -2.21 11.30
N VAL A 257 7.24 -2.48 10.04
CA VAL A 257 6.42 -3.30 9.14
C VAL A 257 7.25 -4.47 8.62
N VAL A 258 6.71 -5.68 8.69
CA VAL A 258 7.32 -6.88 8.11
C VAL A 258 6.35 -7.54 7.14
N LEU A 259 6.83 -7.74 5.92
CA LEU A 259 6.18 -8.53 4.89
C LEU A 259 7.09 -9.73 4.57
N ARG A 260 6.61 -10.95 4.79
CA ARG A 260 7.43 -12.15 4.55
C ARG A 260 6.65 -13.31 3.95
N HIS A 261 7.29 -14.07 3.07
CA HIS A 261 6.68 -15.25 2.45
C HIS A 261 5.32 -14.99 1.76
N VAL A 262 5.05 -13.75 1.37
CA VAL A 262 3.82 -13.37 0.67
C VAL A 262 3.99 -13.57 -0.83
N SER A 263 2.95 -14.09 -1.47
CA SER A 263 2.87 -14.18 -2.94
C SER A 263 1.76 -13.27 -3.44
N VAL A 264 2.07 -12.40 -4.39
CA VAL A 264 1.11 -11.48 -5.01
C VAL A 264 1.06 -11.72 -6.51
N SER A 265 -0.16 -11.86 -7.05
CA SER A 265 -0.45 -11.95 -8.49
C SER A 265 -1.60 -11.02 -8.85
N ALA A 266 -1.33 -9.90 -9.51
CA ALA A 266 -2.33 -8.91 -9.88
C ALA A 266 -1.90 -8.19 -11.17
N HIS A 267 -2.76 -8.13 -12.20
CA HIS A 267 -2.40 -7.68 -13.56
C HIS A 267 -3.30 -6.57 -14.10
N GLY A 268 -4.09 -5.93 -13.24
CA GLY A 268 -4.91 -4.76 -13.57
C GLY A 268 -4.11 -3.45 -13.59
N HIS A 269 -4.82 -2.34 -13.79
CA HIS A 269 -4.23 -1.00 -13.75
C HIS A 269 -3.77 -0.62 -12.35
N ASN A 270 -2.54 -0.10 -12.22
CA ASN A 270 -1.95 0.35 -10.95
C ASN A 270 -1.89 -0.79 -9.92
N ASN A 271 -1.46 -1.98 -10.35
CA ASN A 271 -1.28 -3.13 -9.47
C ASN A 271 0.20 -3.28 -9.13
N ASP A 272 0.70 -2.32 -8.35
CA ASP A 272 1.99 -2.37 -7.68
C ASP A 272 1.92 -3.46 -6.58
N GLY A 273 3.01 -4.19 -6.35
CA GLY A 273 3.07 -5.26 -5.36
C GLY A 273 2.99 -4.71 -3.93
N VAL A 274 3.83 -3.72 -3.61
CA VAL A 274 3.88 -3.05 -2.31
C VAL A 274 4.25 -1.58 -2.48
N ASP A 275 3.49 -0.71 -1.79
CA ASP A 275 3.63 0.74 -1.83
C ASP A 275 3.96 1.30 -0.43
N PRO A 276 5.20 1.21 0.07
CA PRO A 276 5.55 1.91 1.30
C PRO A 276 5.48 3.41 1.08
N GLU A 277 4.48 4.06 1.69
CA GLU A 277 4.28 5.49 1.55
C GLU A 277 4.42 6.20 2.89
N MET A 278 5.45 7.05 3.04
CA MET A 278 5.79 7.71 4.31
C MET A 278 6.03 6.73 5.48
N THR A 279 6.29 5.45 5.16
CA THR A 279 6.49 4.37 6.12
C THR A 279 7.95 4.32 6.58
N GLN A 280 8.17 3.94 7.84
CA GLN A 280 9.49 3.89 8.44
C GLN A 280 9.78 2.55 9.09
N ASN A 281 10.99 2.03 8.85
CA ASN A 281 11.47 0.74 9.35
C ASN A 281 10.64 -0.43 8.79
N MET A 282 10.98 -0.86 7.59
CA MET A 282 10.27 -1.93 6.91
C MET A 282 11.22 -3.01 6.39
N LEU A 283 10.82 -4.27 6.55
CA LEU A 283 11.48 -5.44 5.98
C LEU A 283 10.51 -6.18 5.06
N ILE A 284 10.93 -6.40 3.81
CA ILE A 284 10.24 -7.24 2.83
C ILE A 284 11.18 -8.40 2.50
N GLU A 285 10.79 -9.64 2.79
CA GLU A 285 11.67 -10.79 2.54
C GLU A 285 10.97 -12.04 2.06
N HIS A 286 11.65 -12.83 1.23
CA HIS A 286 11.13 -14.12 0.75
C HIS A 286 9.75 -14.04 0.06
N CYS A 287 9.42 -12.90 -0.54
CA CYS A 287 8.16 -12.68 -1.24
C CYS A 287 8.27 -13.01 -2.73
N THR A 288 7.14 -13.32 -3.35
CA THR A 288 7.02 -13.51 -4.80
C THR A 288 6.06 -12.47 -5.39
N PHE A 289 6.52 -11.73 -6.40
CA PHE A 289 5.73 -10.68 -7.04
C PHE A 289 5.51 -10.98 -8.53
N ASP A 290 4.25 -11.02 -8.95
CA ASP A 290 3.80 -11.07 -10.34
C ASP A 290 2.78 -9.94 -10.55
N GLN A 291 3.27 -8.80 -11.05
CA GLN A 291 2.54 -7.53 -11.03
C GLN A 291 2.22 -7.04 -12.44
N GLY A 292 1.14 -6.26 -12.54
CA GLY A 292 0.81 -5.43 -13.69
C GLY A 292 1.58 -4.10 -13.69
N ASP A 293 2.15 -3.72 -12.54
CA ASP A 293 2.96 -2.50 -12.37
C ASP A 293 4.26 -2.80 -11.58
N ASP A 294 4.71 -1.91 -10.70
CA ASP A 294 5.97 -2.01 -9.95
C ASP A 294 5.97 -3.15 -8.88
N ALA A 295 7.09 -3.85 -8.65
CA ALA A 295 7.15 -4.86 -7.58
C ALA A 295 7.14 -4.21 -6.19
N ILE A 296 8.01 -3.24 -5.97
CA ILE A 296 7.94 -2.29 -4.86
C ILE A 296 8.00 -0.86 -5.40
N ALA A 297 7.07 -0.01 -4.95
CA ALA A 297 7.02 1.41 -5.25
C ALA A 297 7.12 2.24 -3.95
N VAL A 298 8.32 2.75 -3.66
CA VAL A 298 8.53 3.58 -2.47
C VAL A 298 8.07 5.00 -2.74
N LYS A 299 7.16 5.50 -1.89
CA LYS A 299 6.47 6.78 -2.05
C LYS A 299 6.53 7.62 -0.77
N ALA A 300 6.26 8.91 -0.88
CA ALA A 300 6.17 9.87 0.21
C ALA A 300 5.21 11.03 -0.15
N GLY A 301 4.06 10.70 -0.75
CA GLY A 301 3.01 11.65 -1.11
C GLY A 301 3.36 12.69 -2.19
N ARG A 302 2.39 13.55 -2.47
CA ARG A 302 2.41 14.44 -3.64
C ARG A 302 2.38 15.92 -3.25
N ASN A 303 3.40 16.64 -3.70
CA ASN A 303 3.55 18.08 -3.67
C ASN A 303 3.22 18.69 -2.29
N GLN A 304 2.42 19.75 -2.24
CA GLN A 304 2.09 20.50 -1.02
C GLN A 304 1.46 19.63 0.08
N ASP A 305 0.64 18.63 -0.27
CA ASP A 305 0.00 17.76 0.73
C ASP A 305 1.04 16.92 1.48
N ALA A 306 2.04 16.43 0.75
CA ALA A 306 3.20 15.76 1.36
C ALA A 306 4.13 16.73 2.10
N TRP A 307 4.34 17.94 1.60
CA TRP A 307 5.13 18.94 2.31
C TRP A 307 4.52 19.30 3.67
N ARG A 308 3.18 19.39 3.73
CA ARG A 308 2.40 19.58 4.96
C ARG A 308 2.58 18.41 5.92
N LEU A 309 2.51 17.17 5.44
CA LEU A 309 2.66 15.96 6.26
C LEU A 309 4.08 15.74 6.77
N HIS A 310 5.09 16.28 6.08
CA HIS A 310 6.49 16.34 6.50
C HIS A 310 7.04 15.00 7.04
N THR A 311 6.65 13.89 6.40
CA THR A 311 7.02 12.54 6.83
C THR A 311 7.73 11.84 5.68
N PRO A 312 9.06 11.59 5.78
CA PRO A 312 9.77 10.84 4.77
C PRO A 312 9.47 9.35 4.88
N CYS A 313 9.62 8.65 3.76
CA CYS A 313 9.65 7.19 3.71
C CYS A 313 11.11 6.74 3.84
N ARG A 314 11.42 5.91 4.85
CA ARG A 314 12.83 5.59 5.14
C ARG A 314 13.08 4.27 5.84
N ASN A 315 14.32 3.82 5.75
CA ASN A 315 14.81 2.61 6.42
C ASN A 315 14.00 1.39 5.92
N ILE A 316 14.10 1.13 4.62
CA ILE A 316 13.40 0.00 3.97
C ILE A 316 14.44 -0.98 3.46
N VAL A 317 14.27 -2.25 3.81
CA VAL A 317 15.08 -3.35 3.30
C VAL A 317 14.19 -4.34 2.59
N MET A 318 14.54 -4.68 1.34
CA MET A 318 13.92 -5.77 0.59
C MET A 318 14.98 -6.81 0.24
N ARG A 319 14.74 -8.08 0.56
CA ARG A 319 15.72 -9.15 0.32
C ARG A 319 15.14 -10.50 -0.04
N HIS A 320 15.90 -11.33 -0.76
CA HIS A 320 15.52 -12.71 -1.06
C HIS A 320 14.16 -12.84 -1.74
N CYS A 321 13.75 -11.84 -2.53
CA CYS A 321 12.47 -11.83 -3.23
C CYS A 321 12.63 -12.31 -4.66
N ARG A 322 11.57 -12.96 -5.16
CA ARG A 322 11.46 -13.46 -6.53
C ARG A 322 10.45 -12.61 -7.30
N ILE A 323 10.86 -12.07 -8.44
CA ILE A 323 10.01 -11.21 -9.26
C ILE A 323 9.75 -11.96 -10.57
N LYS A 324 8.51 -12.35 -10.78
CA LYS A 324 8.08 -13.00 -12.03
C LYS A 324 7.90 -11.96 -13.13
N ARG A 325 7.15 -10.90 -12.79
CA ARG A 325 6.78 -9.81 -13.67
C ARG A 325 6.59 -8.53 -12.86
N ALA A 326 7.12 -7.41 -13.35
CA ALA A 326 6.84 -6.08 -12.84
C ALA A 326 7.36 -5.01 -13.82
N HIS A 327 6.82 -3.79 -13.79
CA HIS A 327 7.40 -2.64 -14.47
C HIS A 327 8.80 -2.36 -13.92
N GLN A 328 8.99 -2.29 -12.60
CA GLN A 328 10.31 -2.16 -11.98
C GLN A 328 10.48 -3.18 -10.85
N LEU A 329 11.73 -3.59 -10.54
CA LEU A 329 11.99 -4.18 -9.22
C LEU A 329 11.78 -3.11 -8.15
N LEU A 330 12.56 -2.04 -8.22
CA LEU A 330 12.47 -0.91 -7.31
C LEU A 330 12.07 0.35 -8.07
N ALA A 331 10.86 0.83 -7.81
CA ALA A 331 10.45 2.17 -8.17
C ALA A 331 10.55 3.11 -6.97
N ILE A 332 11.08 4.31 -7.21
CA ILE A 332 11.08 5.41 -6.25
C ILE A 332 10.26 6.55 -6.86
N GLY A 333 9.14 6.89 -6.24
CA GLY A 333 8.19 7.87 -6.72
C GLY A 333 7.10 7.31 -7.66
N SER A 334 6.41 8.14 -8.44
CA SER A 334 6.70 9.56 -8.64
C SER A 334 6.29 10.44 -7.45
N GLU A 335 5.45 9.94 -6.56
CA GLU A 335 4.92 10.63 -5.38
C GLU A 335 5.97 10.58 -4.26
N LEU A 336 6.94 11.49 -4.26
CA LEU A 336 8.08 11.44 -3.32
C LEU A 336 8.32 12.74 -2.54
N SER A 337 7.32 13.60 -2.47
CA SER A 337 7.47 14.98 -2.00
C SER A 337 7.84 15.12 -0.51
N GLY A 338 7.54 14.11 0.31
CA GLY A 338 7.97 14.03 1.72
C GLY A 338 9.42 13.62 1.92
N GLY A 339 10.09 13.14 0.86
CA GLY A 339 11.45 12.63 0.88
C GLY A 339 11.53 11.11 1.05
N ILE A 340 12.54 10.51 0.42
CA ILE A 340 12.83 9.08 0.46
C ILE A 340 14.31 8.88 0.78
N GLU A 341 14.62 8.07 1.80
CA GLU A 341 16.01 7.79 2.16
C GLU A 341 16.24 6.39 2.73
N ASN A 342 17.48 5.90 2.63
CA ASN A 342 17.92 4.64 3.25
C ASN A 342 17.08 3.45 2.77
N ILE A 343 17.19 3.14 1.48
CA ILE A 343 16.54 2.00 0.84
C ILE A 343 17.63 1.02 0.43
N TRP A 344 17.50 -0.25 0.86
CA TRP A 344 18.42 -1.32 0.49
C TRP A 344 17.66 -2.49 -0.11
N VAL A 345 17.91 -2.79 -1.39
CA VAL A 345 17.34 -3.95 -2.07
C VAL A 345 18.46 -4.91 -2.43
N HIS A 346 18.40 -6.17 -1.95
CA HIS A 346 19.50 -7.09 -2.19
C HIS A 346 19.11 -8.57 -2.32
N ASP A 347 19.92 -9.36 -3.01
CA ASP A 347 19.70 -10.80 -3.17
C ASP A 347 18.31 -11.13 -3.75
N CYS A 348 17.87 -10.35 -4.76
CA CYS A 348 16.59 -10.52 -5.45
C CYS A 348 16.81 -11.03 -6.88
N HIS A 349 15.85 -11.77 -7.42
CA HIS A 349 15.97 -12.37 -8.75
C HIS A 349 14.71 -12.17 -9.59
N PHE A 350 14.90 -11.86 -10.87
CA PHE A 350 13.87 -11.93 -11.90
C PHE A 350 13.90 -13.23 -12.68
N ASP A 351 12.77 -13.97 -12.70
CA ASP A 351 12.64 -15.23 -13.44
C ASP A 351 12.94 -15.07 -14.95
N GLY A 352 12.65 -13.88 -15.49
CA GLY A 352 12.78 -13.57 -16.91
C GLY A 352 11.71 -14.23 -17.79
N GLY A 353 11.75 -13.95 -19.09
CA GLY A 353 11.07 -14.75 -20.11
C GLY A 353 9.65 -14.31 -20.54
N GLU A 354 8.88 -13.60 -19.72
CA GLU A 354 7.55 -13.11 -20.14
C GLU A 354 7.59 -11.65 -20.59
N ALA A 355 7.60 -11.45 -21.90
CA ALA A 355 7.32 -10.14 -22.49
C ALA A 355 5.83 -9.81 -22.28
N PHE A 356 5.50 -9.02 -21.28
CA PHE A 356 4.18 -8.40 -21.20
C PHE A 356 4.19 -7.05 -21.92
N THR A 357 3.08 -6.74 -22.58
CA THR A 357 2.82 -5.45 -23.21
C THR A 357 1.99 -4.63 -22.23
N SER A 358 2.54 -3.52 -21.74
CA SER A 358 1.70 -2.47 -21.14
C SER A 358 1.42 -1.44 -22.23
N ASP A 359 0.18 -0.99 -22.36
CA ASP A 359 -0.19 0.07 -23.32
C ASP A 359 0.49 1.42 -23.00
N GLU A 360 1.05 1.57 -21.80
CA GLU A 360 1.66 2.81 -21.30
C GLU A 360 3.20 2.89 -21.45
N HIS A 361 3.90 1.77 -21.69
CA HIS A 361 5.36 1.74 -21.75
C HIS A 361 5.92 1.34 -23.13
N LYS A 362 7.03 1.98 -23.50
CA LYS A 362 7.75 1.77 -24.76
C LYS A 362 8.53 0.44 -24.83
N TYR A 363 8.58 -0.31 -23.73
CA TYR A 363 9.41 -1.52 -23.61
C TYR A 363 8.54 -2.77 -23.50
N ARG A 364 9.05 -3.90 -23.98
CA ARG A 364 8.40 -5.21 -23.84
C ARG A 364 8.97 -5.93 -22.62
N GLY A 365 8.12 -6.49 -21.76
CA GLY A 365 8.55 -7.23 -20.56
C GLY A 365 8.86 -6.34 -19.36
N THR A 366 9.52 -6.92 -18.36
CA THR A 366 9.96 -6.22 -17.14
C THR A 366 10.75 -4.96 -17.48
N GLY A 367 10.44 -3.80 -16.91
CA GLY A 367 11.14 -2.54 -17.23
C GLY A 367 12.55 -2.48 -16.66
N ASN A 368 12.79 -1.75 -15.57
CA ASN A 368 14.13 -1.54 -15.00
C ASN A 368 14.34 -2.32 -13.70
N ILE A 369 15.61 -2.56 -13.33
CA ILE A 369 15.93 -2.99 -11.96
C ILE A 369 15.61 -1.85 -10.98
N VAL A 370 16.09 -0.63 -11.27
CA VAL A 370 15.77 0.57 -10.49
C VAL A 370 15.26 1.68 -11.39
N PHE A 371 14.14 2.31 -11.00
CA PHE A 371 13.67 3.54 -11.63
C PHE A 371 13.30 4.61 -10.61
N ILE A 372 14.04 5.72 -10.61
CA ILE A 372 13.75 6.90 -9.79
C ILE A 372 13.01 7.91 -10.67
N LYS A 373 11.77 8.23 -10.28
CA LYS A 373 10.82 9.06 -11.04
C LYS A 373 10.49 10.32 -10.24
N THR A 374 10.71 11.51 -10.80
CA THR A 374 10.23 12.76 -10.20
C THR A 374 9.84 13.78 -11.27
N ASN A 375 9.36 14.94 -10.84
CA ASN A 375 9.19 16.11 -11.69
C ASN A 375 9.33 17.41 -10.89
N GLU A 376 9.34 18.52 -11.61
CA GLU A 376 9.52 19.86 -11.07
C GLU A 376 8.44 20.33 -10.07
N ARG A 377 7.38 19.55 -9.82
CA ARG A 377 6.34 19.87 -8.82
C ARG A 377 6.62 19.24 -7.45
N ARG A 378 7.50 18.23 -7.38
CA ARG A 378 7.59 17.37 -6.20
C ARG A 378 8.35 17.98 -5.05
N GLY A 379 9.48 18.65 -5.30
CA GLY A 379 10.45 18.94 -4.24
C GLY A 379 10.92 17.66 -3.54
N GLY A 380 11.07 17.71 -2.22
CA GLY A 380 11.56 16.57 -1.45
C GLY A 380 13.00 16.19 -1.81
N PHE A 381 13.37 14.94 -1.52
CA PHE A 381 14.69 14.40 -1.79
C PHE A 381 14.62 12.89 -2.01
N VAL A 382 15.62 12.34 -2.70
CA VAL A 382 15.92 10.91 -2.77
C VAL A 382 17.38 10.73 -2.41
N ARG A 383 17.69 9.96 -1.37
CA ARG A 383 19.09 9.72 -1.01
C ARG A 383 19.41 8.38 -0.40
N ASN A 384 20.65 7.94 -0.57
CA ASN A 384 21.14 6.69 0.03
C ASN A 384 20.30 5.48 -0.40
N ILE A 385 20.28 5.26 -1.72
CA ILE A 385 19.60 4.13 -2.36
C ILE A 385 20.67 3.12 -2.76
N ILE A 386 20.58 1.91 -2.22
CA ILE A 386 21.56 0.86 -2.42
C ILE A 386 20.85 -0.37 -3.00
N VAL A 387 21.27 -0.83 -4.18
CA VAL A 387 20.75 -2.05 -4.80
C VAL A 387 21.89 -2.94 -5.20
N GLU A 388 21.89 -4.18 -4.73
CA GLU A 388 23.01 -5.09 -4.97
C GLU A 388 22.62 -6.56 -5.07
N ARG A 389 23.45 -7.37 -5.74
CA ARG A 389 23.23 -8.82 -5.88
C ARG A 389 21.85 -9.12 -6.47
N VAL A 390 21.57 -8.51 -7.63
CA VAL A 390 20.33 -8.76 -8.38
C VAL A 390 20.66 -9.38 -9.72
N ASN A 391 19.92 -10.42 -10.08
CA ASN A 391 20.08 -11.07 -11.38
C ASN A 391 18.75 -11.18 -12.14
N ALA A 392 18.81 -10.94 -13.45
CA ALA A 392 17.68 -11.06 -14.36
C ALA A 392 18.12 -11.73 -15.67
N ASP A 393 17.24 -12.48 -16.32
CA ASP A 393 17.52 -12.91 -17.69
C ASP A 393 17.31 -11.75 -18.66
N THR A 394 16.06 -11.35 -18.89
CA THR A 394 15.72 -10.29 -19.84
C THR A 394 14.90 -9.20 -19.17
N ILE A 395 15.34 -7.95 -19.34
CA ILE A 395 14.59 -6.73 -18.99
C ILE A 395 14.46 -5.84 -20.24
N GLY A 396 13.31 -5.20 -20.40
CA GLY A 396 13.01 -4.25 -21.47
C GLY A 396 13.58 -2.86 -21.23
N GLY A 397 13.81 -2.46 -19.98
CA GLY A 397 14.52 -1.24 -19.60
C GLY A 397 15.99 -1.51 -19.30
N GLY A 398 16.55 -0.85 -18.29
CA GLY A 398 17.95 -1.00 -17.89
C GLY A 398 18.17 -1.28 -16.41
N VAL A 399 19.44 -1.30 -16.00
CA VAL A 399 19.81 -1.53 -14.60
C VAL A 399 19.44 -0.32 -13.74
N LEU A 400 19.73 0.90 -14.21
CA LEU A 400 19.36 2.14 -13.51
C LEU A 400 18.73 3.14 -14.47
N ALA A 401 17.50 3.55 -14.19
CA ALA A 401 16.86 4.72 -14.79
C ALA A 401 16.63 5.81 -13.74
N ILE A 402 16.92 7.06 -14.10
CA ILE A 402 16.53 8.25 -13.33
C ILE A 402 15.92 9.25 -14.31
N ASP A 403 14.66 9.62 -14.12
CA ASP A 403 13.97 10.62 -14.92
C ASP A 403 13.34 11.67 -14.00
N THR A 404 13.72 12.92 -14.23
CA THR A 404 13.33 14.08 -13.43
C THR A 404 12.25 14.94 -14.07
N ASP A 405 11.59 14.49 -15.15
CA ASP A 405 10.44 15.15 -15.79
C ASP A 405 9.26 14.18 -16.07
N VAL A 406 8.97 13.31 -15.11
CA VAL A 406 7.87 12.33 -15.19
C VAL A 406 6.56 12.93 -14.65
N LEU A 407 5.69 13.41 -15.54
CA LEU A 407 4.40 14.06 -15.18
C LEU A 407 3.15 13.28 -15.61
N TYR A 408 3.25 12.34 -16.56
CA TYR A 408 2.12 11.56 -17.08
C TYR A 408 0.89 12.43 -17.41
N GLN A 409 -0.31 11.97 -17.03
CA GLN A 409 -1.59 12.69 -17.12
C GLN A 409 -1.59 14.08 -16.46
N TRP A 410 -0.78 14.29 -15.43
CA TRP A 410 -0.84 15.48 -14.59
C TRP A 410 -0.30 16.71 -15.32
N ARG A 411 0.46 16.53 -16.40
CA ARG A 411 1.08 17.63 -17.16
C ARG A 411 0.05 18.63 -17.66
N THR A 412 -1.06 18.14 -18.22
CA THR A 412 -2.11 18.97 -18.85
C THR A 412 -3.38 19.06 -18.02
N LEU A 413 -3.61 18.14 -17.08
CA LEU A 413 -4.84 18.09 -16.29
C LEU A 413 -4.91 19.20 -15.23
N VAL A 414 -3.78 19.52 -14.61
CA VAL A 414 -3.69 20.47 -13.49
C VAL A 414 -2.45 21.35 -13.61
N PRO A 415 -2.48 22.58 -13.06
CA PRO A 415 -1.35 23.49 -13.13
C PRO A 415 -0.22 23.07 -12.18
N THR A 416 0.99 23.57 -12.47
CA THR A 416 2.08 23.64 -11.49
C THR A 416 1.79 24.80 -10.53
N TYR A 417 1.49 24.50 -9.26
CA TYR A 417 1.29 25.54 -8.22
C TYR A 417 2.60 26.17 -7.76
N GLU A 418 3.62 25.33 -7.58
CA GLU A 418 4.95 25.74 -7.18
C GLU A 418 5.96 24.83 -7.88
N ARG A 419 6.99 25.44 -8.47
CA ARG A 419 8.12 24.71 -9.04
C ARG A 419 9.15 24.47 -7.93
N ARG A 420 9.42 23.20 -7.63
CA ARG A 420 10.40 22.77 -6.62
C ARG A 420 11.07 21.48 -7.10
N LEU A 421 12.37 21.56 -7.39
CA LEU A 421 13.16 20.42 -7.86
C LEU A 421 13.48 19.45 -6.71
N THR A 422 13.60 18.17 -7.04
CA THR A 422 13.98 17.10 -6.09
C THR A 422 15.49 16.92 -6.10
N ALA A 423 16.13 16.98 -4.94
CA ALA A 423 17.53 16.57 -4.81
C ALA A 423 17.63 15.04 -4.89
N ILE A 424 18.49 14.51 -5.77
CA ILE A 424 18.75 13.07 -5.90
C ILE A 424 20.24 12.82 -5.69
N GLU A 425 20.59 12.10 -4.63
CA GLU A 425 21.99 11.90 -4.23
C GLU A 425 22.32 10.50 -3.71
N ASN A 426 23.58 10.08 -3.84
CA ASN A 426 24.11 8.84 -3.25
C ASN A 426 23.31 7.59 -3.66
N ILE A 427 23.36 7.27 -4.95
CA ILE A 427 22.78 6.06 -5.54
C ILE A 427 23.91 5.05 -5.79
N GLN A 428 23.78 3.85 -5.23
CA GLN A 428 24.77 2.79 -5.34
C GLN A 428 24.13 1.53 -5.91
N ILE A 429 24.63 1.06 -7.05
CA ILE A 429 24.17 -0.15 -7.71
C ILE A 429 25.38 -1.07 -7.90
N ALA A 430 25.33 -2.27 -7.34
CA ALA A 430 26.47 -3.19 -7.33
C ALA A 430 26.07 -4.64 -7.66
N ASP A 431 27.00 -5.44 -8.17
CA ASP A 431 26.82 -6.90 -8.31
C ASP A 431 25.53 -7.28 -9.08
N ILE A 432 25.32 -6.68 -10.26
CA ILE A 432 24.13 -6.92 -11.08
C ILE A 432 24.50 -7.77 -12.29
N THR A 433 23.74 -8.84 -12.55
CA THR A 433 23.90 -9.66 -13.77
C THR A 433 22.60 -9.67 -14.57
N VAL A 434 22.65 -9.24 -15.83
CA VAL A 434 21.52 -9.25 -16.75
C VAL A 434 21.93 -9.86 -18.09
N ASN A 435 21.14 -10.76 -18.69
CA ASN A 435 21.47 -11.26 -20.02
C ASN A 435 21.12 -10.23 -21.10
N ASN A 436 19.90 -9.70 -21.09
CA ASN A 436 19.44 -8.74 -22.10
C ASN A 436 18.82 -7.50 -21.42
N ALA A 437 19.28 -6.31 -21.80
CA ALA A 437 18.73 -5.03 -21.37
C ALA A 437 18.72 -4.00 -22.51
N ALA A 438 17.93 -2.93 -22.39
CA ALA A 438 18.00 -1.81 -23.33
C ALA A 438 19.23 -0.93 -23.10
N PHE A 439 19.59 -0.69 -21.84
CA PHE A 439 20.73 0.13 -21.41
C PHE A 439 21.24 -0.36 -20.05
N ILE A 440 22.45 0.06 -19.65
CA ILE A 440 22.94 -0.15 -18.28
C ILE A 440 22.42 0.97 -17.40
N SER A 441 22.69 2.23 -17.77
CA SER A 441 22.20 3.38 -17.01
C SER A 441 21.76 4.54 -17.88
N GLN A 442 20.56 5.03 -17.62
CA GLN A 442 20.00 6.24 -18.23
C GLN A 442 19.63 7.24 -17.13
N ILE A 443 20.19 8.44 -17.19
CA ILE A 443 19.97 9.50 -16.19
C ILE A 443 19.62 10.78 -16.95
N SER A 444 18.39 11.25 -16.76
CA SER A 444 17.88 12.52 -17.28
C SER A 444 17.61 13.45 -16.09
N GLY A 445 18.67 14.12 -15.63
CA GLY A 445 18.61 15.10 -14.54
C GLY A 445 18.16 16.49 -15.00
N GLN A 446 17.97 17.41 -14.05
CA GLN A 446 17.71 18.82 -14.34
C GLN A 446 19.03 19.61 -14.31
N ALA A 447 19.25 20.50 -15.28
CA ALA A 447 20.48 21.30 -15.33
C ALA A 447 20.70 22.18 -14.08
N GLU A 448 19.61 22.70 -13.51
CA GLU A 448 19.63 23.57 -12.32
C GLU A 448 19.93 22.82 -11.02
N LEU A 449 19.59 21.52 -10.96
CA LEU A 449 19.87 20.66 -9.82
C LEU A 449 20.26 19.26 -10.33
N PRO A 450 21.50 19.09 -10.80
CA PRO A 450 21.98 17.82 -11.33
C PRO A 450 21.90 16.69 -10.31
N VAL A 451 21.63 15.47 -10.78
CA VAL A 451 21.76 14.25 -9.95
C VAL A 451 23.21 14.16 -9.46
N ASN A 452 23.45 13.73 -8.22
CA ASN A 452 24.79 13.78 -7.64
C ASN A 452 25.21 12.49 -6.94
N GLY A 453 26.32 11.89 -7.35
CA GLY A 453 26.88 10.71 -6.68
C GLY A 453 26.13 9.44 -7.06
N VAL A 454 26.46 8.92 -8.24
CA VAL A 454 25.99 7.62 -8.74
C VAL A 454 27.19 6.69 -8.84
N GLN A 455 27.11 5.53 -8.19
CA GLN A 455 28.15 4.50 -8.21
C GLN A 455 27.55 3.24 -8.81
N LEU A 456 28.15 2.79 -9.91
CA LEU A 456 27.81 1.57 -10.62
C LEU A 456 29.04 0.66 -10.57
N SER A 457 28.95 -0.49 -9.92
CA SER A 457 30.11 -1.37 -9.73
C SER A 457 29.78 -2.83 -10.03
N ASN A 458 30.68 -3.55 -10.68
CA ASN A 458 30.51 -4.98 -10.98
C ASN A 458 29.16 -5.30 -11.67
N LEU A 459 28.89 -4.61 -12.80
CA LEU A 459 27.70 -4.83 -13.61
C LEU A 459 28.04 -5.69 -14.84
N ALA A 460 27.40 -6.84 -14.97
CA ALA A 460 27.53 -7.72 -16.12
C ALA A 460 26.23 -7.72 -16.93
N VAL A 461 26.25 -7.09 -18.11
CA VAL A 461 25.13 -7.13 -19.08
C VAL A 461 25.59 -7.80 -20.37
N SER A 462 24.99 -8.94 -20.73
CA SER A 462 25.49 -9.76 -21.86
C SER A 462 25.17 -9.16 -23.23
N ALA A 463 23.98 -8.57 -23.39
CA ALA A 463 23.53 -7.93 -24.62
C ALA A 463 22.72 -6.67 -24.33
N LEU A 464 22.96 -5.64 -25.16
CA LEU A 464 22.25 -4.36 -25.12
C LEU A 464 21.54 -4.11 -26.45
N SER A 465 20.31 -3.61 -26.38
CA SER A 465 19.57 -3.16 -27.58
C SER A 465 19.74 -1.66 -27.89
N GLY A 466 20.39 -0.90 -27.00
CA GLY A 466 20.67 0.53 -27.14
C GLY A 466 22.03 0.90 -26.53
N ASP A 467 22.25 2.21 -26.35
CA ASP A 467 23.49 2.71 -25.74
C ASP A 467 23.58 2.31 -24.26
N ALA A 468 24.77 1.90 -23.81
CA ALA A 468 24.98 1.43 -22.44
C ALA A 468 24.74 2.53 -21.40
N PHE A 469 25.19 3.76 -21.68
CA PHE A 469 25.14 4.89 -20.76
C PHE A 469 24.60 6.13 -21.47
N LEU A 470 23.53 6.71 -20.91
CA LEU A 470 22.85 7.90 -21.43
C LEU A 470 22.65 8.88 -20.28
N HIS A 471 23.60 9.78 -20.06
CA HIS A 471 23.68 10.62 -18.87
C HIS A 471 23.61 12.11 -19.21
N GLU A 472 22.59 12.78 -18.69
CA GLU A 472 22.37 14.22 -18.79
C GLU A 472 22.20 14.81 -17.39
N HIS A 473 22.91 15.91 -17.12
CA HIS A 473 22.84 16.65 -15.86
C HIS A 473 23.03 15.77 -14.62
N VAL A 474 24.16 15.07 -14.58
CA VAL A 474 24.61 14.27 -13.44
C VAL A 474 26.07 14.59 -13.09
N HIS A 475 26.38 14.64 -11.80
CA HIS A 475 27.72 14.88 -11.25
C HIS A 475 28.20 13.66 -10.46
N ASN A 476 29.53 13.47 -10.40
CA ASN A 476 30.17 12.44 -9.59
C ASN A 476 29.69 11.01 -9.90
N VAL A 477 29.64 10.66 -11.19
CA VAL A 477 29.39 9.27 -11.64
C VAL A 477 30.68 8.47 -11.55
N ARG A 478 30.62 7.30 -10.92
CA ARG A 478 31.70 6.29 -10.92
C ARG A 478 31.16 4.99 -11.50
N ILE A 479 31.90 4.44 -12.45
CA ILE A 479 31.59 3.17 -13.12
C ILE A 479 32.85 2.31 -12.97
N GLU A 480 32.75 1.23 -12.20
CA GLU A 480 33.88 0.37 -11.78
C GLU A 480 33.68 -1.11 -12.14
#